data_AF-A0A133V543-F1
#
_entry.id   AF-A0A133V543-F1
#
_cell.length_a   1.000
_cell.length_b   1.000
_cell.length_c   1.000
_cell.angle_alpha   90.00
_cell.angle_beta   90.00
_cell.angle_gamma   90.00
#
_symmetry.space_group_name_H-M   'P 1'
#
loop_
_entity.id
_entity.type
_entity.pdbx_description
1 polymer ?
#
loop_
_entity_poly.entity_id
_entity_poly.type
_entity_poly.pdbx_seq_one_letter_code
_entity_poly.pdbx_strand_id
1 'polypeptide(L)'
;MVSFAHIADVHLGHRQYGLDQRKEDVRASFEDAVNRAIDEGADFVLLAGDLFHSRDVDAETLDVAESQLSRLKDEEIEVIAVEEVENPRRIFFKLLRDHPKIADGLSSEDHDGQYFVANEGETPSTVPCEGTVKVFFDEDGYGFIETEKVEEDVFFLEKDANGETLSGGERIQFDLAESIRRPRALDLEVLERNRKKGIVDWFSEKEGYGFIEPRDRDSDNVFVHKNDVKGGPLSEGEPVEFSVRMESKGPKATAVERIPK
;
A
#
# COMPACT_ATOMS: atom_id res chain seq x y z
N MET A 1 -13.92 37.03 17.98
CA MET A 1 -14.57 36.04 18.86
C MET A 1 -14.28 34.72 18.20
N VAL A 2 -13.73 33.74 18.92
CA VAL A 2 -13.36 32.48 18.30
C VAL A 2 -14.65 31.74 17.89
N SER A 3 -14.74 31.31 16.63
CA SER A 3 -15.81 30.49 16.06
C SER A 3 -15.27 29.07 15.79
N PHE A 4 -16.13 28.07 15.95
CA PHE A 4 -15.75 26.70 15.62
C PHE A 4 -16.93 25.93 15.06
N ALA A 5 -16.64 24.95 14.22
CA ALA A 5 -17.61 23.95 13.78
C ALA A 5 -17.39 22.65 14.57
N HIS A 6 -18.48 21.99 14.97
CA HIS A 6 -18.40 20.68 15.63
C HIS A 6 -19.02 19.63 14.72
N ILE A 7 -18.22 18.64 14.34
CA ILE A 7 -18.62 17.52 13.49
C ILE A 7 -18.42 16.25 14.32
N ALA A 8 -19.45 15.40 14.39
CA ALA A 8 -19.38 14.18 15.18
C ALA A 8 -20.11 13.00 14.54
N ASP A 9 -19.66 11.78 14.88
CA ASP A 9 -20.26 10.50 14.47
C ASP A 9 -20.58 10.41 12.97
N VAL A 10 -19.56 10.71 12.16
CA VAL A 10 -19.68 10.78 10.71
C VAL A 10 -19.94 9.39 10.09
N HIS A 11 -19.21 8.37 10.54
CA HIS A 11 -19.29 7.00 10.02
C HIS A 11 -19.11 6.86 8.49
N LEU A 12 -18.10 7.50 7.91
CA LEU A 12 -17.69 7.31 6.51
C LEU A 12 -17.56 5.82 6.15
N GLY A 13 -18.02 5.47 4.96
CA GLY A 13 -18.07 4.08 4.48
C GLY A 13 -19.30 3.30 4.96
N HIS A 14 -20.18 3.89 5.79
CA HIS A 14 -21.38 3.19 6.26
C HIS A 14 -22.37 2.91 5.13
N ARG A 15 -22.56 1.63 4.81
CA ARG A 15 -23.60 1.15 3.90
C ARG A 15 -24.81 0.69 4.70
N GLN A 16 -25.63 1.62 5.17
CA GLN A 16 -26.88 1.25 5.86
C GLN A 16 -27.72 0.36 4.93
N TYR A 17 -28.17 -0.79 5.42
CA TYR A 17 -28.87 -1.82 4.64
C TYR A 17 -28.06 -2.42 3.46
N GLY A 18 -26.73 -2.24 3.45
CA GLY A 18 -25.86 -2.71 2.36
C GLY A 18 -25.97 -1.91 1.06
N LEU A 19 -26.57 -0.70 1.11
CA LEU A 19 -26.80 0.12 -0.07
C LEU A 19 -25.66 1.12 -0.30
N ASP A 20 -25.12 1.17 -1.52
CA ASP A 20 -24.11 2.16 -1.90
C ASP A 20 -24.64 3.60 -1.81
N GLN A 21 -25.93 3.79 -2.09
CA GLN A 21 -26.58 5.10 -1.90
C GLN A 21 -26.42 5.60 -0.45
N ARG A 22 -26.40 4.71 0.55
CA ARG A 22 -26.23 5.11 1.96
C ARG A 22 -24.79 5.47 2.29
N LYS A 23 -23.82 4.84 1.63
CA LYS A 23 -22.41 5.26 1.70
C LYS A 23 -22.27 6.68 1.13
N GLU A 24 -22.92 6.95 0.00
CA GLU A 24 -22.91 8.28 -0.62
C GLU A 24 -23.64 9.33 0.21
N ASP A 25 -24.78 8.99 0.83
CA ASP A 25 -25.52 9.91 1.71
C ASP A 25 -24.64 10.39 2.89
N VAL A 26 -23.87 9.47 3.48
CA VAL A 26 -22.96 9.78 4.59
C VAL A 26 -21.78 10.64 4.12
N ARG A 27 -21.18 10.28 2.98
CA ARG A 27 -20.15 11.10 2.33
C ARG A 27 -20.65 12.52 2.09
N ALA A 28 -21.79 12.69 1.42
CA ALA A 28 -22.35 13.99 1.09
C ALA A 28 -22.66 14.82 2.35
N SER A 29 -23.11 14.17 3.44
CA SER A 29 -23.35 14.83 4.72
C SER A 29 -22.07 15.37 5.35
N PHE A 30 -20.97 14.61 5.27
CA PHE A 30 -19.66 15.07 5.75
C PHE A 30 -19.11 16.21 4.89
N GLU A 31 -19.20 16.08 3.56
CA GLU A 31 -18.80 17.14 2.63
C GLU A 31 -19.58 18.43 2.88
N ASP A 32 -20.89 18.37 3.13
CA ASP A 32 -21.72 19.53 3.46
C ASP A 32 -21.29 20.18 4.79
N ALA A 33 -20.97 19.38 5.81
CA ALA A 33 -20.50 19.89 7.09
C ALA A 33 -19.16 20.64 6.95
N VAL A 34 -18.23 20.10 6.15
CA VAL A 34 -16.95 20.74 5.85
C VAL A 34 -17.12 22.01 5.02
N ASN A 35 -17.99 21.98 4.00
CA ASN A 35 -18.33 23.17 3.21
C ASN A 35 -18.84 24.30 4.11
N ARG A 36 -19.74 24.00 5.05
CA ARG A 36 -20.27 25.01 5.99
C ARG A 36 -19.19 25.57 6.91
N ALA A 37 -18.29 24.73 7.41
CA ALA A 37 -17.18 25.21 8.24
C ALA A 37 -16.29 26.21 7.48
N ILE A 38 -16.03 25.94 6.19
CA ILE A 38 -15.28 26.83 5.31
C ILE A 38 -16.09 28.10 4.99
N ASP A 39 -17.32 27.94 4.51
CA ASP A 39 -18.16 29.05 4.05
C ASP A 39 -18.48 30.05 5.18
N GLU A 40 -18.59 29.56 6.43
CA GLU A 40 -18.82 30.39 7.61
C GLU A 40 -17.51 30.93 8.22
N GLY A 41 -16.35 30.49 7.75
CA GLY A 41 -15.04 30.90 8.25
C GLY A 41 -14.81 30.51 9.70
N ALA A 42 -14.99 29.22 10.03
CA ALA A 42 -14.67 28.69 11.35
C ALA A 42 -13.16 28.84 11.65
N ASP A 43 -12.78 29.24 12.86
CA ASP A 43 -11.36 29.29 13.25
C ASP A 43 -10.78 27.87 13.42
N PHE A 44 -11.62 26.91 13.85
CA PHE A 44 -11.25 25.49 13.91
C PHE A 44 -12.48 24.57 13.78
N VAL A 45 -12.23 23.30 13.44
CA VAL A 45 -13.19 22.20 13.47
C VAL A 45 -12.85 21.30 14.65
N LEU A 46 -13.84 21.08 15.53
CA LEU A 46 -13.81 20.02 16.52
C LEU A 46 -14.42 18.76 15.92
N LEU A 47 -13.61 17.73 15.67
CA LEU A 47 -14.05 16.43 15.15
C LEU A 47 -14.11 15.40 16.29
N ALA A 48 -15.30 14.93 16.63
CA ALA A 48 -15.51 13.99 17.74
C ALA A 48 -16.16 12.68 17.27
N GLY A 49 -15.99 11.61 18.05
CA GLY A 49 -16.62 10.33 17.77
C GLY A 49 -16.06 9.61 16.53
N ASP A 50 -16.88 8.75 15.92
CA ASP A 50 -16.42 7.86 14.86
C ASP A 50 -16.41 8.53 13.48
N LEU A 51 -15.23 8.86 12.95
CA LEU A 51 -15.12 9.33 11.55
C LEU A 51 -15.45 8.21 10.55
N PHE A 52 -15.01 6.97 10.81
CA PHE A 52 -15.22 5.82 9.93
C PHE A 52 -16.20 4.83 10.55
N HIS A 53 -17.00 4.17 9.71
CA HIS A 53 -17.93 3.14 10.18
C HIS A 53 -17.23 1.83 10.56
N SER A 54 -16.16 1.48 9.84
CA SER A 54 -15.45 0.21 9.96
C SER A 54 -13.97 0.47 10.20
N ARG A 55 -13.31 -0.52 10.83
CA ARG A 55 -11.84 -0.55 10.97
C ARG A 55 -11.14 -0.84 9.65
N ASP A 56 -11.80 -1.59 8.77
CA ASP A 56 -11.31 -1.84 7.42
C ASP A 56 -11.90 -0.74 6.52
N VAL A 57 -11.11 0.32 6.37
CA VAL A 57 -11.44 1.46 5.52
C VAL A 57 -10.97 1.16 4.11
N ASP A 58 -11.89 1.21 3.15
CA ASP A 58 -11.55 1.10 1.73
C ASP A 58 -10.87 2.38 1.22
N ALA A 59 -10.10 2.26 0.13
CA ALA A 59 -9.29 3.37 -0.39
C ALA A 59 -10.13 4.60 -0.77
N GLU A 60 -11.33 4.39 -1.30
CA GLU A 60 -12.27 5.47 -1.64
C GLU A 60 -12.74 6.23 -0.39
N THR A 61 -13.07 5.51 0.68
CA THR A 61 -13.50 6.10 1.95
C THR A 61 -12.37 6.90 2.60
N LEU A 62 -11.14 6.40 2.50
CA LEU A 62 -9.96 7.12 2.98
C LEU A 62 -9.70 8.39 2.15
N ASP A 63 -9.76 8.30 0.81
CA ASP A 63 -9.59 9.46 -0.09
C ASP A 63 -10.62 10.56 0.18
N VAL A 64 -11.88 10.20 0.46
CA VAL A 64 -12.91 11.17 0.89
C VAL A 64 -12.50 11.90 2.16
N ALA A 65 -12.10 11.15 3.21
CA ALA A 65 -11.66 11.76 4.46
C ALA A 65 -10.44 12.67 4.25
N GLU A 66 -9.44 12.20 3.51
CA GLU A 66 -8.23 12.95 3.22
C GLU A 66 -8.51 14.23 2.43
N SER A 67 -9.34 14.13 1.39
CA SER A 67 -9.76 15.24 0.55
C SER A 67 -10.46 16.32 1.37
N GLN A 68 -11.43 15.95 2.20
CA GLN A 68 -12.18 16.93 2.99
C GLN A 68 -11.34 17.59 4.09
N LEU A 69 -10.50 16.83 4.79
CA LEU A 69 -9.62 17.40 5.81
C LEU A 69 -8.53 18.30 5.20
N SER A 70 -8.02 17.95 4.02
CA SER A 70 -7.08 18.80 3.28
C SER A 70 -7.71 20.15 2.90
N ARG A 71 -9.00 20.17 2.53
CA ARG A 71 -9.71 21.42 2.22
C ARG A 71 -9.82 22.37 3.42
N LEU A 72 -10.03 21.83 4.63
CA LEU A 72 -10.03 22.66 5.85
C LEU A 72 -8.64 23.27 6.08
N LYS A 73 -7.58 22.46 5.90
CA LYS A 73 -6.20 22.92 6.01
C LYS A 73 -5.83 23.99 4.98
N ASP A 74 -6.25 23.80 3.72
CA ASP A 74 -5.99 24.75 2.63
C ASP A 74 -6.62 26.13 2.90
N GLU A 75 -7.69 26.16 3.68
CA GLU A 75 -8.38 27.38 4.15
C GLU A 75 -7.90 27.83 5.55
N GLU A 76 -6.78 27.29 6.04
CA GLU A 76 -6.17 27.60 7.33
C GLU A 76 -7.08 27.33 8.55
N ILE A 77 -8.04 26.41 8.43
CA ILE A 77 -8.95 25.99 9.51
C ILE A 77 -8.33 24.79 10.25
N GLU A 78 -7.97 24.98 11.51
CA GLU A 78 -7.37 23.92 12.34
C GLU A 78 -8.38 22.79 12.60
N VAL A 79 -7.94 21.52 12.59
CA VAL A 79 -8.79 20.39 12.97
C VAL A 79 -8.31 19.85 14.30
N ILE A 80 -9.10 20.07 15.34
CA ILE A 80 -8.91 19.45 16.66
C ILE A 80 -9.79 18.22 16.69
N ALA A 81 -9.21 17.05 16.87
CA ALA A 81 -9.99 15.83 17.00
C ALA A 81 -9.94 15.26 18.42
N VAL A 82 -11.01 14.58 18.83
CA VAL A 82 -11.13 13.98 20.16
C VAL A 82 -11.37 12.48 20.02
N GLU A 83 -10.41 11.66 20.46
CA GLU A 83 -10.54 10.20 20.47
C GLU A 83 -11.35 9.72 21.68
N GLU A 84 -12.19 8.71 21.46
CA GLU A 84 -12.83 7.99 22.57
C GLU A 84 -11.85 6.96 23.16
N VAL A 85 -11.48 7.17 24.43
CA VAL A 85 -10.38 6.47 25.13
C VAL A 85 -10.66 4.98 25.42
N GLU A 86 -11.92 4.53 25.41
CA GLU A 86 -12.27 3.14 25.74
C GLU A 86 -12.14 2.15 24.57
N ASN A 87 -11.70 2.59 23.39
CA ASN A 87 -11.55 1.72 22.24
C ASN A 87 -10.08 1.36 22.00
N PRO A 88 -9.67 0.07 22.05
CA PRO A 88 -8.30 -0.35 21.72
C PRO A 88 -7.97 -0.22 20.21
N ARG A 89 -8.62 0.71 19.51
CA ARG A 89 -8.73 0.85 18.06
C ARG A 89 -8.16 2.20 17.59
N ARG A 90 -6.87 2.39 17.83
CA ARG A 90 -6.06 3.53 17.37
C ARG A 90 -5.85 3.55 15.85
N ILE A 91 -6.91 3.71 15.08
CA ILE A 91 -6.83 3.77 13.60
C ILE A 91 -7.00 5.20 13.09
N PHE A 92 -7.85 5.98 13.74
CA PHE A 92 -8.24 7.34 13.34
C PHE A 92 -7.05 8.33 13.35
N PHE A 93 -6.41 8.57 14.50
CA PHE A 93 -5.29 9.52 14.59
C PHE A 93 -4.06 9.04 13.86
N LYS A 94 -3.78 7.73 13.91
CA LYS A 94 -2.60 7.16 13.27
C LYS A 94 -2.67 7.33 11.74
N LEU A 95 -3.86 7.18 11.11
CA LEU A 95 -4.05 7.32 9.64
C LEU A 95 -3.84 8.74 9.15
N LEU A 96 -4.29 9.74 9.93
CA LEU A 96 -4.19 11.15 9.55
C LEU A 96 -2.81 11.74 9.89
N ARG A 97 -2.19 11.29 10.99
CA ARG A 97 -0.85 11.69 11.45
C ARG A 97 0.25 11.35 10.45
N ASP A 98 0.15 10.20 9.79
CA ASP A 98 1.18 9.72 8.87
C ASP A 98 0.90 10.19 7.41
N HIS A 99 -0.16 10.99 7.19
CA HIS A 99 -0.57 11.44 5.86
C HIS A 99 -0.01 12.84 5.51
N PRO A 100 0.81 12.96 4.44
CA PRO A 100 1.64 14.14 4.17
C PRO A 100 0.86 15.43 3.87
N LYS A 101 -0.43 15.34 3.54
CA LYS A 101 -1.29 16.52 3.31
C LYS A 101 -1.98 17.01 4.58
N ILE A 102 -2.10 16.17 5.61
CA ILE A 102 -3.01 16.38 6.74
C ILE A 102 -2.25 16.63 8.05
N ALA A 103 -1.06 16.05 8.20
CA ALA A 103 -0.27 16.06 9.43
C ALA A 103 -0.03 17.46 10.05
N ASP A 104 0.21 18.50 9.23
CA ASP A 104 0.52 19.84 9.77
C ASP A 104 -0.68 20.57 10.43
N GLY A 105 -1.90 20.03 10.35
CA GLY A 105 -3.13 20.70 10.82
C GLY A 105 -3.95 19.93 11.87
N LEU A 106 -3.49 18.77 12.33
CA LEU A 106 -4.13 18.01 13.41
C LEU A 106 -3.40 18.20 14.73
N SER A 107 -4.11 18.74 15.72
CA SER A 107 -3.70 18.68 17.12
C SER A 107 -4.54 17.63 17.87
N SER A 108 -3.87 16.76 18.63
CA SER A 108 -4.51 15.72 19.45
C SER A 108 -3.90 15.72 20.85
N GLU A 109 -4.73 15.72 21.89
CA GLU A 109 -4.29 15.53 23.28
C GLU A 109 -4.59 14.11 23.76
N ASP A 110 -3.56 13.40 24.23
CA ASP A 110 -3.71 12.20 25.06
C ASP A 110 -3.96 12.62 26.53
N HIS A 111 -4.56 11.73 27.33
CA HIS A 111 -4.96 11.98 28.73
C HIS A 111 -3.82 12.40 29.69
N ASP A 112 -2.56 12.30 29.28
CA ASP A 112 -1.34 12.64 30.05
C ASP A 112 -0.77 14.05 29.74
N GLY A 113 -1.43 14.85 28.90
CA GLY A 113 -1.05 16.26 28.68
C GLY A 113 0.32 16.46 28.02
N GLN A 114 0.78 15.50 27.21
CA GLN A 114 1.99 15.66 26.41
C GLN A 114 1.65 16.24 25.03
N TYR A 115 2.13 17.46 24.79
CA TYR A 115 2.19 18.08 23.48
C TYR A 115 3.22 17.37 22.61
N PHE A 116 2.82 16.90 21.42
CA PHE A 116 3.77 16.62 20.34
C PHE A 116 3.44 17.56 19.19
N VAL A 117 4.30 18.57 18.98
CA VAL A 117 4.29 19.43 17.80
C VAL A 117 4.89 18.61 16.67
N ALA A 118 4.15 18.40 15.58
CA ALA A 118 4.71 17.92 14.33
C ALA A 118 5.69 19.00 13.84
N ASN A 119 6.98 18.79 14.11
CA ASN A 119 8.02 19.59 13.50
C ASN A 119 8.19 19.14 12.04
N GLU A 120 8.40 20.14 11.19
CA GLU A 120 8.71 20.02 9.78
C GLU A 120 9.62 18.82 9.45
N GLY A 121 9.17 17.96 8.54
CA GLY A 121 10.06 17.15 7.71
C GLY A 121 10.70 15.91 8.32
N GLU A 122 10.21 15.36 9.43
CA GLU A 122 10.68 14.03 9.87
C GLU A 122 10.02 12.93 9.04
N THR A 123 10.84 12.26 8.22
CA THR A 123 10.50 10.96 7.63
C THR A 123 9.95 10.04 8.74
N PRO A 124 8.94 9.20 8.44
CA PRO A 124 8.49 8.20 9.41
C PRO A 124 9.71 7.49 9.98
N SER A 125 9.77 7.28 11.30
CA SER A 125 10.91 6.55 11.88
C SER A 125 10.95 5.16 11.25
N THR A 126 11.88 4.97 10.31
CA THR A 126 12.11 3.71 9.62
C THR A 126 13.24 2.97 10.30
N VAL A 127 13.13 1.64 10.29
CA VAL A 127 14.21 0.76 10.71
C VAL A 127 14.68 0.01 9.46
N PRO A 128 15.95 0.16 9.03
CA PRO A 128 16.49 -0.64 7.94
C PRO A 128 16.33 -2.13 8.23
N CYS A 129 15.79 -2.85 7.26
CA CYS A 129 15.36 -4.22 7.40
C CYS A 129 15.70 -5.02 6.14
N GLU A 130 15.90 -6.33 6.31
CA GLU A 130 15.97 -7.27 5.20
C GLU A 130 14.81 -8.25 5.28
N GLY A 131 14.40 -8.75 4.12
CA GLY A 131 13.36 -9.78 4.04
C GLY A 131 13.33 -10.46 2.69
N THR A 132 12.38 -11.37 2.54
CA THR A 132 12.12 -12.10 1.30
C THR A 132 10.74 -11.72 0.77
N VAL A 133 10.66 -11.33 -0.50
CA VAL A 133 9.38 -11.09 -1.17
C VAL A 133 8.59 -12.39 -1.15
N LYS A 134 7.50 -12.43 -0.39
CA LYS A 134 6.62 -13.60 -0.31
C LYS A 134 5.77 -13.71 -1.56
N VAL A 135 5.18 -12.59 -1.97
CA VAL A 135 4.35 -12.48 -3.17
C VAL A 135 4.31 -11.04 -3.66
N PHE A 136 4.18 -10.86 -4.96
CA PHE A 136 3.88 -9.59 -5.61
C PHE A 136 2.73 -9.81 -6.59
N PHE A 137 1.73 -8.94 -6.55
CA PHE A 137 0.57 -8.95 -7.43
C PHE A 137 0.74 -7.83 -8.46
N ASP A 138 1.38 -8.13 -9.59
CA ASP A 138 1.72 -7.14 -10.64
C ASP A 138 0.50 -6.34 -11.13
N GLU A 139 -0.67 -6.99 -11.29
CA GLU A 139 -1.90 -6.33 -11.78
C GLU A 139 -2.47 -5.31 -10.77
N ASP A 140 -2.30 -5.57 -9.46
CA ASP A 140 -2.82 -4.73 -8.39
C ASP A 140 -1.78 -3.75 -7.82
N GLY A 141 -0.50 -3.89 -8.19
CA GLY A 141 0.57 -2.99 -7.80
C GLY A 141 0.98 -3.06 -6.33
N TYR A 142 0.84 -4.23 -5.67
CA TYR A 142 1.23 -4.42 -4.27
C TYR A 142 1.78 -5.82 -3.98
N GLY A 143 2.47 -5.96 -2.85
CA GLY A 143 2.98 -7.26 -2.41
C GLY A 143 3.24 -7.36 -0.91
N PHE A 144 3.82 -8.51 -0.53
CA PHE A 144 4.14 -8.87 0.84
C PHE A 144 5.56 -9.41 0.97
N ILE A 145 6.20 -9.07 2.07
CA ILE A 145 7.56 -9.47 2.44
C ILE A 145 7.50 -10.22 3.77
N GLU A 146 8.21 -11.33 3.85
CA GLU A 146 8.45 -12.05 5.10
C GLU A 146 9.80 -11.61 5.67
N THR A 147 9.86 -11.31 6.97
CA THR A 147 11.07 -10.92 7.68
C THR A 147 11.03 -11.43 9.11
N GLU A 148 12.19 -11.59 9.74
CA GLU A 148 12.27 -11.98 11.16
C GLU A 148 12.04 -10.81 12.12
N LYS A 149 11.94 -9.57 11.62
CA LYS A 149 11.77 -8.37 12.46
C LYS A 149 10.37 -8.22 13.05
N VAL A 150 9.37 -8.76 12.38
CA VAL A 150 7.95 -8.71 12.75
C VAL A 150 7.31 -10.05 12.45
N GLU A 151 6.27 -10.43 13.18
CA GLU A 151 5.60 -11.71 12.96
C GLU A 151 4.67 -11.69 11.75
N GLU A 152 4.10 -10.53 11.42
CA GLU A 152 3.22 -10.37 10.27
C GLU A 152 3.97 -10.07 8.97
N ASP A 153 3.35 -10.43 7.84
CA ASP A 153 3.84 -10.05 6.51
C ASP A 153 3.87 -8.51 6.36
N VAL A 154 5.02 -7.99 5.93
CA VAL A 154 5.24 -6.56 5.67
C VAL A 154 4.70 -6.21 4.29
N PHE A 155 3.85 -5.20 4.21
CA PHE A 155 3.22 -4.75 2.97
C PHE A 155 4.10 -3.75 2.21
N PHE A 156 4.07 -3.79 0.88
CA PHE A 156 4.67 -2.76 0.03
C PHE A 156 3.79 -2.46 -1.19
N LEU A 157 3.96 -1.26 -1.76
CA LEU A 157 3.40 -0.87 -3.04
C LEU A 157 4.48 -0.91 -4.12
N GLU A 158 4.08 -1.09 -5.38
CA GLU A 158 5.00 -1.06 -6.53
C GLU A 158 5.81 0.24 -6.61
N LYS A 159 5.18 1.38 -6.26
CA LYS A 159 5.87 2.69 -6.23
C LYS A 159 7.02 2.75 -5.22
N ASP A 160 6.99 1.90 -4.19
CA ASP A 160 8.03 1.83 -3.16
C ASP A 160 9.21 0.95 -3.63
N ALA A 161 9.07 0.23 -4.75
CA ALA A 161 10.09 -0.65 -5.33
C ALA A 161 11.11 0.08 -6.24
N ASN A 162 11.11 1.42 -6.29
CA ASN A 162 12.09 2.20 -7.04
C ASN A 162 12.20 1.83 -8.54
N GLY A 163 11.09 1.40 -9.14
CA GLY A 163 11.04 0.93 -10.53
C GLY A 163 11.59 -0.48 -10.74
N GLU A 164 12.07 -1.14 -9.68
CA GLU A 164 12.33 -2.56 -9.69
C GLU A 164 11.03 -3.33 -9.78
N THR A 165 11.01 -4.33 -10.64
CA THR A 165 9.91 -5.29 -10.58
C THR A 165 10.32 -6.49 -9.75
N LEU A 166 9.44 -6.84 -8.81
CA LEU A 166 9.72 -7.85 -7.80
C LEU A 166 9.07 -9.20 -8.13
N SER A 167 9.61 -10.25 -7.54
CA SER A 167 9.14 -11.62 -7.73
C SER A 167 9.27 -12.40 -6.42
N GLY A 168 8.39 -13.39 -6.22
CA GLY A 168 8.44 -14.24 -5.03
C GLY A 168 9.81 -14.91 -4.85
N GLY A 169 10.31 -14.91 -3.62
CA GLY A 169 11.61 -15.46 -3.21
C GLY A 169 12.81 -14.52 -3.35
N GLU A 170 12.63 -13.30 -3.90
CA GLU A 170 13.74 -12.33 -3.98
C GLU A 170 14.09 -11.80 -2.59
N ARG A 171 15.39 -11.67 -2.29
CA ARG A 171 15.85 -11.00 -1.06
C ARG A 171 16.02 -9.52 -1.33
N ILE A 172 15.52 -8.72 -0.40
CA ILE A 172 15.51 -7.27 -0.52
C ILE A 172 15.95 -6.64 0.80
N GLN A 173 16.47 -5.42 0.71
CA GLN A 173 16.48 -4.48 1.84
C GLN A 173 15.37 -3.47 1.66
N PHE A 174 14.88 -2.93 2.77
CA PHE A 174 13.85 -1.92 2.78
C PHE A 174 13.85 -1.19 4.12
N ASP A 175 13.22 -0.04 4.13
CA ASP A 175 12.95 0.74 5.33
C ASP A 175 11.62 0.29 5.93
N LEU A 176 11.68 -0.38 7.09
CA LEU A 176 10.49 -0.83 7.81
C LEU A 176 9.88 0.34 8.56
N ALA A 177 8.69 0.74 8.13
CA ALA A 177 7.84 1.71 8.80
C ALA A 177 6.69 0.99 9.52
N GLU A 178 6.40 1.40 10.75
CA GLU A 178 5.12 1.06 11.35
C GLU A 178 4.00 1.79 10.61
N SER A 179 2.91 1.08 10.29
CA SER A 179 1.68 1.72 9.81
C SER A 179 0.48 1.29 10.66
N ILE A 180 -0.67 1.88 10.37
CA ILE A 180 -1.91 1.67 11.11
C ILE A 180 -2.50 0.29 10.86
N ARG A 181 -2.38 -0.20 9.63
CA ARG A 181 -3.05 -1.42 9.19
C ARG A 181 -2.16 -2.66 9.35
N ARG A 182 -0.88 -2.52 8.98
CA ARG A 182 0.16 -3.57 9.02
C ARG A 182 1.54 -2.95 8.80
N PRO A 183 2.64 -3.60 9.19
CA PRO A 183 3.98 -3.10 8.89
C PRO A 183 4.15 -2.79 7.38
N ARG A 184 4.82 -1.69 7.04
CA ARG A 184 5.03 -1.25 5.65
C ARG A 184 6.51 -1.18 5.32
N ALA A 185 6.88 -1.64 4.14
CA ALA A 185 8.22 -1.49 3.58
C ALA A 185 8.25 -0.29 2.63
N LEU A 186 9.27 0.54 2.77
CA LEU A 186 9.58 1.69 1.93
C LEU A 186 10.98 1.50 1.32
N ASP A 187 11.28 2.26 0.27
CA ASP A 187 12.60 2.32 -0.35
C ASP A 187 13.23 0.93 -0.60
N LEU A 188 12.48 0.05 -1.27
CA LEU A 188 12.92 -1.32 -1.48
C LEU A 188 14.08 -1.34 -2.46
N GLU A 189 15.09 -2.15 -2.15
CA GLU A 189 16.22 -2.44 -3.02
C GLU A 189 16.48 -3.94 -3.07
N VAL A 190 16.66 -4.48 -4.27
CA VAL A 190 16.89 -5.91 -4.46
C VAL A 190 18.34 -6.27 -4.15
N LEU A 191 18.52 -7.11 -3.13
CA LEU A 191 19.83 -7.66 -2.76
C LEU A 191 20.16 -8.91 -3.57
N GLU A 192 19.19 -9.80 -3.76
CA GLU A 192 19.38 -11.08 -4.45
C GLU A 192 18.15 -11.47 -5.26
N ARG A 193 18.34 -11.66 -6.56
CA ARG A 193 17.29 -12.11 -7.48
C ARG A 193 17.05 -13.61 -7.32
N ASN A 194 15.78 -14.02 -7.27
CA ASN A 194 15.38 -15.42 -7.27
C ASN A 194 15.44 -15.98 -8.71
N ARG A 195 16.68 -16.22 -9.18
CA ARG A 195 16.93 -16.82 -10.49
C ARG A 195 16.79 -18.34 -10.39
N LYS A 196 15.83 -18.89 -11.13
CA LYS A 196 15.63 -20.32 -11.32
C LYS A 196 16.35 -20.81 -12.56
N LYS A 197 16.72 -22.09 -12.55
CA LYS A 197 17.29 -22.80 -13.71
C LYS A 197 16.28 -23.79 -14.24
N GLY A 198 16.26 -23.97 -15.55
CA GLY A 198 15.36 -24.89 -16.23
C GLY A 198 15.88 -25.33 -17.59
N ILE A 199 15.07 -26.13 -18.26
CA ILE A 199 15.28 -26.57 -19.63
C ILE A 199 14.06 -26.15 -20.43
N VAL A 200 14.28 -25.58 -21.62
CA VAL A 200 13.18 -25.25 -22.53
C VAL A 200 12.48 -26.54 -22.96
N ASP A 201 11.22 -26.69 -22.56
CA ASP A 201 10.37 -27.83 -22.95
C ASP A 201 10.00 -27.70 -24.43
N TRP A 202 9.47 -26.54 -24.82
CA TRP A 202 9.26 -26.20 -26.23
C TRP A 202 9.16 -24.69 -26.43
N PHE A 203 9.46 -24.23 -27.65
CA PHE A 203 9.28 -22.83 -28.04
C PHE A 203 8.88 -22.72 -29.51
N SER A 204 7.82 -21.98 -29.80
CA SER A 204 7.41 -21.67 -31.17
C SER A 204 7.95 -20.30 -31.57
N GLU A 205 8.94 -20.28 -32.47
CA GLU A 205 9.48 -19.00 -33.01
C GLU A 205 8.41 -18.20 -33.75
N LYS A 206 7.51 -18.90 -34.47
CA LYS A 206 6.42 -18.27 -35.22
C LYS A 206 5.42 -17.56 -34.31
N GLU A 207 4.99 -18.25 -33.25
CA GLU A 207 3.98 -17.71 -32.32
C GLU A 207 4.62 -16.83 -31.24
N GLY A 208 5.93 -16.96 -31.02
CA GLY A 208 6.71 -16.13 -30.10
C GLY A 208 6.59 -16.50 -28.63
N TYR A 209 6.18 -17.73 -28.31
CA TYR A 209 6.05 -18.21 -26.93
C TYR A 209 6.35 -19.70 -26.79
N GLY A 210 6.52 -20.15 -25.55
CA GLY A 210 6.80 -21.53 -25.19
C GLY A 210 6.70 -21.78 -23.69
N PHE A 211 7.29 -22.88 -23.24
CA PHE A 211 7.36 -23.26 -21.83
C PHE A 211 8.77 -23.72 -21.44
N ILE A 212 9.13 -23.44 -20.19
CA ILE A 212 10.37 -23.87 -19.55
C ILE A 212 9.99 -24.82 -18.41
N GLU A 213 10.62 -26.00 -18.38
CA GLU A 213 10.53 -26.94 -17.26
C GLU A 213 11.58 -26.53 -16.21
N PRO A 214 11.17 -26.05 -15.02
CA PRO A 214 12.11 -25.73 -13.95
C PRO A 214 12.85 -26.98 -13.46
N ARG A 215 14.09 -26.83 -12.98
CA ARG A 215 14.83 -27.95 -12.39
C ARG A 215 14.25 -28.44 -11.07
N ASP A 216 13.47 -27.61 -10.39
CA ASP A 216 12.79 -27.94 -9.15
C ASP A 216 11.59 -28.84 -9.46
N ARG A 217 11.69 -30.13 -9.09
CA ARG A 217 10.77 -31.20 -9.53
C ARG A 217 9.29 -31.01 -9.17
N ASP A 218 8.99 -30.12 -8.23
CA ASP A 218 7.62 -29.85 -7.76
C ASP A 218 7.06 -28.51 -8.30
N SER A 219 7.73 -27.88 -9.26
CA SER A 219 7.26 -26.63 -9.89
C SER A 219 6.51 -26.88 -11.20
N ASP A 220 5.43 -26.15 -11.43
CA ASP A 220 4.71 -26.14 -12.71
C ASP A 220 5.61 -25.62 -13.85
N ASN A 221 5.30 -26.05 -15.09
CA ASN A 221 5.92 -25.48 -16.29
C ASN A 221 5.66 -23.98 -16.36
N VAL A 222 6.73 -23.24 -16.64
CA VAL A 222 6.71 -21.78 -16.62
C VAL A 222 6.56 -21.25 -18.04
N PHE A 223 5.54 -20.43 -18.28
CA PHE A 223 5.31 -19.80 -19.58
C PHE A 223 6.43 -18.82 -19.93
N VAL A 224 6.87 -18.78 -21.18
CA VAL A 224 7.88 -17.80 -21.66
C VAL A 224 7.42 -17.12 -22.95
N HIS A 225 7.58 -15.80 -23.03
CA HIS A 225 7.31 -15.02 -24.23
C HIS A 225 8.60 -14.46 -24.82
N LYS A 226 8.67 -14.28 -26.14
CA LYS A 226 9.86 -13.79 -26.87
C LYS A 226 10.42 -12.46 -26.34
N ASN A 227 9.56 -11.60 -25.78
CA ASN A 227 9.96 -10.30 -25.23
C ASN A 227 10.79 -10.45 -23.93
N ASP A 228 10.66 -11.58 -23.25
CA ASP A 228 11.34 -11.87 -21.99
C ASP A 228 12.67 -12.60 -22.21
N VAL A 229 13.00 -12.94 -23.47
CA VAL A 229 14.20 -13.69 -23.85
C VAL A 229 15.28 -12.78 -24.43
N LYS A 230 16.45 -12.78 -23.79
CA LYS A 230 17.62 -12.06 -24.30
C LYS A 230 18.33 -12.87 -25.37
N GLY A 231 18.64 -12.25 -26.52
CA GLY A 231 19.46 -12.86 -27.57
C GLY A 231 18.72 -13.75 -28.58
N GLY A 232 17.40 -13.57 -28.77
CA GLY A 232 16.62 -14.24 -29.82
C GLY A 232 15.82 -15.47 -29.34
N PRO A 233 15.12 -16.19 -30.24
CA PRO A 233 14.21 -17.29 -29.91
C PRO A 233 14.94 -18.48 -29.27
N LEU A 234 14.26 -19.18 -28.35
CA LEU A 234 14.79 -20.33 -27.63
C LEU A 234 14.69 -21.61 -28.46
N SER A 235 15.58 -22.56 -28.18
CA SER A 235 15.51 -23.92 -28.74
C SER A 235 15.08 -24.93 -27.67
N GLU A 236 14.33 -25.97 -28.07
CA GLU A 236 14.00 -27.11 -27.20
C GLU A 236 15.28 -27.77 -26.63
N GLY A 237 15.23 -28.14 -25.35
CA GLY A 237 16.37 -28.73 -24.63
C GLY A 237 17.45 -27.72 -24.22
N GLU A 238 17.27 -26.43 -24.48
CA GLU A 238 18.25 -25.39 -24.13
C GLU A 238 18.20 -25.08 -22.62
N PRO A 239 19.36 -25.09 -21.91
CA PRO A 239 19.40 -24.71 -20.50
C PRO A 239 19.30 -23.20 -20.34
N VAL A 240 18.41 -22.76 -19.46
CA VAL A 240 18.11 -21.34 -19.24
C VAL A 240 18.07 -21.00 -17.76
N GLU A 241 18.35 -19.73 -17.45
CA GLU A 241 18.21 -19.11 -16.14
C GLU A 241 17.25 -17.91 -16.24
N PHE A 242 16.28 -17.83 -15.34
CA PHE A 242 15.15 -16.90 -15.43
C PHE A 242 14.58 -16.57 -14.05
N SER A 243 13.84 -15.46 -13.93
CA SER A 243 13.00 -15.15 -12.77
C SER A 243 11.56 -15.59 -13.04
N VAL A 244 10.81 -15.95 -12.01
CA VAL A 244 9.39 -16.35 -12.13
C VAL A 244 8.49 -15.28 -11.56
N ARG A 245 7.51 -14.83 -12.34
CA ARG A 245 6.40 -13.97 -11.90
C ARG A 245 5.08 -14.70 -11.94
N MET A 246 4.16 -14.26 -11.09
CA MET A 246 2.79 -14.77 -11.06
C MET A 246 1.88 -13.80 -11.80
N GLU A 247 1.29 -14.23 -12.91
CA GLU A 247 0.27 -13.47 -13.64
C GLU A 247 -1.09 -14.19 -13.56
N SER A 248 -2.16 -13.54 -14.02
CA SER A 248 -3.52 -14.11 -14.07
C SER A 248 -3.63 -15.43 -14.84
N LYS A 249 -2.67 -15.72 -15.73
CA LYS A 249 -2.59 -16.97 -16.51
C LYS A 249 -1.62 -18.02 -15.95
N GLY A 250 -1.06 -17.78 -14.77
CA GLY A 250 -0.09 -18.66 -14.12
C GLY A 250 1.34 -18.14 -14.14
N PRO A 251 2.34 -18.98 -13.80
CA PRO A 251 3.72 -18.57 -13.68
C PRO A 251 4.35 -18.26 -15.04
N LYS A 252 5.02 -17.11 -15.14
CA LYS A 252 5.72 -16.64 -16.33
C LYS A 252 7.20 -16.35 -16.04
N ALA A 253 8.05 -16.74 -16.97
CA ALA A 253 9.48 -16.51 -16.96
C ALA A 253 9.77 -15.10 -17.46
N THR A 254 10.62 -14.39 -16.72
CA THR A 254 11.14 -13.06 -17.05
C THR A 254 12.66 -13.06 -16.96
N ALA A 255 13.32 -12.07 -17.59
CA ALA A 255 14.78 -11.96 -17.63
C ALA A 255 15.47 -13.28 -18.03
N VAL A 256 14.96 -13.93 -19.08
CA VAL A 256 15.41 -15.26 -19.50
C VAL A 256 16.75 -15.15 -20.23
N GLU A 257 17.74 -15.86 -19.72
CA GLU A 257 19.09 -15.93 -20.26
C GLU A 257 19.52 -17.39 -20.48
N ARG A 258 20.32 -17.61 -21.53
CA ARG A 258 20.88 -18.94 -21.83
C ARG A 258 22.04 -19.24 -20.91
N ILE A 259 22.10 -20.45 -20.39
CA ILE A 259 23.26 -20.93 -19.64
C ILE A 259 24.25 -21.55 -20.65
N PRO A 260 25.51 -21.08 -20.73
CA PRO A 260 26.52 -21.71 -21.56
C PRO A 260 26.67 -23.19 -21.20
N LYS A 261 26.76 -24.06 -22.22
CA LYS A 261 27.04 -25.49 -22.05
C LYS A 261 28.46 -25.74 -21.55
#